data_AF-A0A920TLQ8-F1
#
_entry.id   AF-A0A920TLQ8-F1
#
_cell.length_a   1.000
_cell.length_b   1.000
_cell.length_c   1.000
_cell.angle_alpha   90.00
_cell.angle_beta   90.00
_cell.angle_gamma   90.00
#
_symmetry.space_group_name_H-M   'P 1'
#
loop_
_entity.id
_entity.type
_entity.pdbx_description
1 polymer ?
#
loop_
_entity_poly.entity_id
_entity_poly.type
_entity_poly.pdbx_seq_one_letter_code
_entity_poly.pdbx_strand_id
1 'polypeptide(L)'
;MDAFKKYFIDKWIGLAITLVSIFVVSILHLFGIFDGLELKSYDYRFMAVRGPLTGWAASDSTYINMGTDVVLLEVDDEAWRLMPETWPYPRGTVWAKVIRNLAQAGAKVIAFDIQFDAPETKSEYLHEFANKINSDDLRQLIPRHGDKMFAEAIQEVKGLQYRSYYQRQDGK
;
A
#
# COMPACT_ATOMS: atom_id res chain seq x y z
N MET A 1 53.68 42.77 -2.45
CA MET A 1 52.51 43.05 -3.32
C MET A 1 52.72 42.52 -4.74
N ASP A 2 53.95 42.56 -5.27
CA ASP A 2 54.27 42.13 -6.64
C ASP A 2 54.19 40.61 -6.90
N ALA A 3 54.54 39.78 -5.92
CA ALA A 3 54.46 38.33 -6.04
C ALA A 3 53.01 37.83 -6.24
N PHE A 4 52.06 38.43 -5.52
CA PHE A 4 50.62 38.13 -5.66
C PHE A 4 50.10 38.56 -7.02
N LYS A 5 50.49 39.75 -7.49
CA LYS A 5 50.09 40.26 -8.81
C LYS A 5 50.62 39.38 -9.94
N LYS A 6 51.88 38.92 -9.82
CA LYS A 6 52.51 37.99 -10.77
C LYS A 6 51.83 36.62 -10.78
N TYR A 7 51.45 36.09 -9.62
CA TYR A 7 50.70 34.82 -9.52
C TYR A 7 49.32 34.90 -10.19
N PHE A 8 48.58 35.99 -9.96
CA PHE A 8 47.30 36.21 -10.61
C PHE A 8 47.42 36.32 -12.13
N ILE A 9 48.45 37.00 -12.63
CA ILE A 9 48.70 37.13 -14.08
C ILE A 9 49.13 35.80 -14.70
N ASP A 10 49.88 34.95 -13.99
CA ASP A 10 50.29 33.62 -14.50
C ASP A 10 49.14 32.61 -14.50
N LYS A 11 48.19 32.71 -13.56
CA LYS A 11 47.08 31.75 -13.36
C LYS A 11 45.70 32.27 -13.74
N TRP A 12 45.60 33.44 -14.36
CA TRP A 12 44.32 34.11 -14.64
C TRP A 12 43.35 33.26 -15.47
N ILE A 13 43.88 32.47 -16.41
CA ILE A 13 43.08 31.55 -17.25
C ILE A 13 42.37 30.50 -16.41
N GLY A 14 43.07 29.85 -15.47
CA GLY A 14 42.48 28.84 -14.60
C GLY A 14 41.42 29.43 -13.66
N LEU A 15 41.68 30.62 -13.13
CA LEU A 15 40.70 31.37 -12.33
C LEU A 15 39.47 31.76 -13.14
N ALA A 16 39.65 32.24 -14.37
CA ALA A 16 38.56 32.60 -15.26
C ALA A 16 37.67 31.39 -15.59
N ILE A 17 38.26 30.25 -15.96
CA ILE A 17 37.52 29.00 -16.24
C ILE A 17 36.75 28.55 -15.01
N THR A 18 37.35 28.61 -13.82
CA THR A 18 36.70 28.21 -12.57
C THR A 18 35.50 29.10 -12.25
N LEU A 19 35.65 30.41 -12.37
CA LEU A 19 34.56 31.37 -12.14
C LEU A 19 33.42 31.19 -13.15
N VAL A 20 33.74 31.00 -14.42
CA VAL A 20 32.75 30.72 -15.46
C VAL A 20 32.03 29.40 -15.18
N SER A 21 32.74 28.35 -14.77
CA SER A 21 32.14 27.07 -14.42
C SER A 21 31.17 27.19 -13.24
N ILE A 22 31.57 27.89 -12.17
CA ILE A 22 30.70 28.15 -11.01
C ILE A 22 29.45 28.90 -11.47
N PHE A 23 29.63 29.98 -12.22
CA PHE A 23 28.52 30.79 -12.72
C PHE A 23 27.53 30.00 -13.57
N VAL A 24 28.03 29.19 -14.51
CA VAL A 24 27.20 28.35 -15.38
C VAL A 24 26.45 27.30 -14.57
N VAL A 25 27.13 26.58 -13.66
CA VAL A 25 26.48 25.56 -12.82
C VAL A 25 25.43 26.19 -11.91
N SER A 26 25.70 27.35 -11.32
CA SER A 26 24.74 28.08 -10.50
C SER A 26 23.51 28.51 -11.31
N ILE A 27 23.67 28.95 -12.55
CA ILE A 27 22.56 29.26 -13.46
C ILE A 27 21.74 28.00 -13.75
N LEU A 28 22.38 26.89 -14.12
CA LEU A 28 21.69 25.64 -14.42
C LEU A 28 20.91 25.11 -13.20
N HIS A 29 21.46 25.30 -12.00
CA HIS A 29 20.79 24.95 -10.75
C HIS A 29 19.61 25.88 -10.43
N LEU A 30 19.75 27.20 -10.67
CA LEU A 30 18.64 28.16 -10.49
C LEU A 30 17.44 27.82 -11.38
N PHE A 31 17.68 27.32 -12.59
CA PHE A 31 16.63 26.86 -13.52
C PHE A 31 16.16 25.41 -13.29
N GLY A 32 16.69 24.70 -12.27
CA GLY A 32 16.23 23.35 -11.92
C GLY A 32 16.58 22.26 -12.94
N ILE A 33 17.57 22.48 -13.81
CA ILE A 33 17.94 21.50 -14.86
C ILE A 33 18.44 20.19 -14.25
N PHE A 34 19.16 20.28 -13.13
CA PHE A 34 19.64 19.11 -12.40
C PHE A 34 18.50 18.30 -11.77
N ASP A 35 17.41 18.94 -11.34
CA ASP A 35 16.27 18.25 -10.73
C ASP A 35 15.59 17.33 -11.75
N GLY A 36 15.42 17.81 -13.00
CA GLY A 36 14.86 17.00 -14.07
C GLY A 36 15.73 15.79 -14.45
N LEU A 37 17.05 15.97 -14.46
CA LEU A 37 17.99 14.87 -14.66
C LEU A 37 17.99 13.90 -13.48
N GLU A 38 17.89 14.42 -12.25
CA GLU A 38 17.83 13.61 -11.04
C GLU A 38 16.57 12.75 -11.01
N LEU A 39 15.39 13.33 -11.27
CA LEU A 39 14.11 12.61 -11.35
C LEU A 39 14.14 11.53 -12.42
N LYS A 40 14.65 11.82 -13.62
CA LYS A 40 14.83 10.81 -14.67
C LYS A 40 15.82 9.73 -14.28
N SER A 41 16.87 10.08 -13.53
CA SER A 41 17.83 9.10 -13.02
C SER A 41 17.21 8.19 -11.96
N TYR A 42 16.29 8.70 -11.14
CA TYR A 42 15.50 7.87 -10.23
C TYR A 42 14.59 6.93 -11.02
N ASP A 43 13.82 7.44 -11.98
CA ASP A 43 12.95 6.62 -12.82
C ASP A 43 13.73 5.51 -13.53
N TYR A 44 14.89 5.84 -14.13
CA TYR A 44 15.74 4.84 -14.76
C TYR A 44 16.22 3.77 -13.77
N ARG A 45 16.66 4.18 -12.57
CA ARG A 45 17.08 3.23 -11.54
C ARG A 45 15.92 2.35 -11.09
N PHE A 46 14.73 2.90 -10.95
CA PHE A 46 13.53 2.15 -10.60
C PHE A 46 12.95 1.34 -11.75
N MET A 47 13.18 1.64 -13.02
CA MET A 47 12.59 0.87 -14.11
C MET A 47 13.56 -0.14 -14.71
N ALA A 48 14.82 0.25 -14.89
CA ALA A 48 15.80 -0.50 -15.67
C ALA A 48 16.93 -1.12 -14.84
N VAL A 49 17.25 -0.55 -13.67
CA VAL A 49 18.39 -1.02 -12.84
C VAL A 49 17.94 -1.86 -11.65
N ARG A 50 16.74 -1.63 -11.12
CA ARG A 50 16.23 -2.43 -10.00
C ARG A 50 16.10 -3.90 -10.40
N GLY A 51 16.34 -4.78 -9.43
CA GLY A 51 16.16 -6.23 -9.60
C GLY A 51 14.69 -6.60 -9.87
N PRO A 52 14.40 -7.90 -10.13
CA PRO A 52 13.07 -8.36 -10.50
C PRO A 52 12.00 -7.95 -9.48
N LEU A 53 10.86 -7.53 -10.02
CA LEU A 53 9.75 -6.97 -9.24
C LEU A 53 8.91 -8.01 -8.51
N THR A 54 9.03 -9.28 -8.85
CA THR A 54 8.23 -10.39 -8.32
C THR A 54 9.00 -11.70 -8.41
N GLY A 55 8.66 -12.67 -7.55
CA GLY A 55 9.27 -14.02 -7.49
C GLY A 55 9.90 -14.36 -6.14
N TRP A 56 10.02 -15.66 -5.84
CA TRP A 56 10.66 -16.17 -4.59
C TRP A 56 12.20 -16.08 -4.64
N ALA A 57 12.76 -15.94 -5.84
CA ALA A 57 14.16 -15.64 -6.10
C ALA A 57 14.25 -14.53 -7.14
N ALA A 58 15.16 -13.56 -6.93
CA ALA A 58 15.42 -12.42 -7.79
C ALA A 58 16.02 -12.77 -9.17
N SER A 59 15.72 -13.96 -9.71
CA SER A 59 16.16 -14.44 -11.02
C SER A 59 14.99 -14.68 -11.98
N ASP A 60 13.74 -14.63 -11.51
CA ASP A 60 12.57 -14.95 -12.33
C ASP A 60 11.63 -13.75 -12.52
N SER A 61 11.87 -13.01 -13.60
CA SER A 61 11.03 -11.89 -14.03
C SER A 61 9.84 -12.31 -14.91
N THR A 62 9.56 -13.61 -15.10
CA THR A 62 8.49 -14.07 -16.03
C THR A 62 7.12 -13.51 -15.68
N TYR A 63 6.82 -13.34 -14.39
CA TYR A 63 5.57 -12.76 -13.89
C TYR A 63 5.35 -11.30 -14.32
N ILE A 64 6.41 -10.54 -14.61
CA ILE A 64 6.31 -9.15 -15.11
C ILE A 64 5.72 -9.15 -16.53
N ASN A 65 6.06 -10.14 -17.35
CA ASN A 65 5.57 -10.26 -18.72
C ASN A 65 4.24 -11.01 -18.81
N MET A 66 3.99 -11.97 -17.92
CA MET A 66 2.72 -12.73 -17.88
C MET A 66 1.56 -11.92 -17.28
N GLY A 67 1.87 -10.85 -16.54
CA GLY A 67 0.89 -10.15 -15.73
C GLY A 67 0.60 -10.89 -14.42
N THR A 68 0.28 -10.13 -13.38
CA THR A 68 -0.15 -10.67 -12.10
C THR A 68 -1.67 -10.58 -12.00
N ASP A 69 -2.33 -11.68 -11.65
CA ASP A 69 -3.76 -11.70 -11.32
C ASP A 69 -3.96 -11.21 -9.88
N VAL A 70 -3.70 -9.91 -9.69
CA VAL A 70 -3.78 -9.21 -8.40
C VAL A 70 -4.73 -8.03 -8.57
N VAL A 71 -5.73 -7.98 -7.70
CA VAL A 71 -6.66 -6.84 -7.61
C VAL A 71 -6.33 -6.08 -6.33
N LEU A 72 -6.02 -4.80 -6.47
CA LEU A 72 -5.85 -3.90 -5.34
C LEU A 72 -7.19 -3.25 -5.02
N LEU A 73 -7.67 -3.45 -3.79
CA LEU A 73 -8.88 -2.81 -3.27
C LEU A 73 -8.45 -1.71 -2.30
N GLU A 74 -8.57 -0.46 -2.74
CA GLU A 74 -8.10 0.70 -1.99
C GLU A 74 -9.22 1.31 -1.14
N VAL A 75 -8.81 1.99 -0.07
CA VAL A 75 -9.68 2.87 0.73
C VAL A 75 -9.28 4.30 0.39
N ASP A 76 -9.87 4.82 -0.69
CA ASP A 76 -9.58 6.13 -1.28
C ASP A 76 -10.74 7.11 -1.10
N ASP A 77 -10.62 8.31 -1.67
CA ASP A 77 -11.66 9.36 -1.58
C ASP A 77 -13.02 8.91 -2.14
N GLU A 78 -13.03 8.01 -3.14
CA GLU A 78 -14.26 7.44 -3.68
C GLU A 78 -14.90 6.45 -2.70
N ALA A 79 -14.11 5.59 -2.04
CA ALA A 79 -14.59 4.75 -0.96
C ALA A 79 -15.19 5.60 0.17
N TRP A 80 -14.56 6.71 0.54
CA TRP A 80 -15.11 7.66 1.51
C TRP A 80 -16.44 8.28 1.08
N ARG A 81 -16.61 8.59 -0.20
CA ARG A 81 -17.84 9.17 -0.74
C ARG A 81 -18.98 8.16 -0.85
N LEU A 82 -18.66 6.92 -1.18
CA LEU A 82 -19.65 5.88 -1.49
C LEU A 82 -20.04 5.04 -0.29
N MET A 83 -19.15 4.90 0.70
CA MET A 83 -19.41 4.06 1.87
C MET A 83 -20.30 4.78 2.89
N PRO A 84 -21.40 4.14 3.33
CA PRO A 84 -22.29 4.73 4.33
C PRO A 84 -21.74 4.68 5.76
N GLU A 85 -20.76 3.80 6.02
CA GLU A 85 -20.12 3.66 7.33
C GLU A 85 -18.84 4.49 7.37
N THR A 86 -18.50 5.04 8.52
CA THR A 86 -17.27 5.82 8.70
C THR A 86 -16.06 4.93 8.88
N TRP A 87 -14.89 5.41 8.45
CA TRP A 87 -13.62 4.79 8.81
C TRP A 87 -13.33 4.92 10.32
N PRO A 88 -12.73 3.90 10.97
CA PRO A 88 -12.43 2.57 10.46
C PRO A 88 -13.71 1.75 10.22
N TYR A 89 -13.79 1.09 9.06
CA TYR A 89 -14.99 0.35 8.71
C TYR A 89 -15.26 -0.82 9.66
N PRO A 90 -16.53 -1.10 10.00
CA PRO A 90 -16.88 -2.19 10.90
C PRO A 90 -16.43 -3.56 10.35
N ARG A 91 -15.82 -4.37 11.21
CA ARG A 91 -15.29 -5.70 10.85
C ARG A 91 -16.42 -6.64 10.48
N GLY A 92 -17.53 -6.56 11.21
CA GLY A 92 -18.65 -7.45 11.02
C GLY A 92 -19.47 -7.17 9.77
N THR A 93 -19.78 -5.90 9.49
CA THR A 93 -20.74 -5.57 8.41
C THR A 93 -20.06 -5.21 7.09
N VAL A 94 -18.83 -4.70 7.12
CA VAL A 94 -18.07 -4.31 5.93
C VAL A 94 -17.01 -5.37 5.61
N TRP A 95 -16.01 -5.57 6.47
CA TRP A 95 -14.88 -6.45 6.14
C TRP A 95 -15.27 -7.92 5.97
N ALA A 96 -16.20 -8.42 6.77
CA ALA A 96 -16.74 -9.78 6.60
C ALA A 96 -17.46 -9.95 5.24
N LYS A 97 -18.14 -8.91 4.74
CA LYS A 97 -18.76 -8.94 3.40
C LYS A 97 -17.70 -8.88 2.30
N VAL A 98 -16.67 -8.04 2.47
CA VAL A 98 -15.54 -7.97 1.53
C VAL A 98 -14.91 -9.36 1.36
N ILE A 99 -14.60 -10.06 2.45
CA ILE A 99 -14.03 -11.41 2.39
C ILE A 99 -14.92 -12.37 1.62
N ARG A 100 -16.23 -12.41 1.92
CA ARG A 100 -17.18 -13.29 1.24
C ARG A 100 -17.29 -12.96 -0.25
N ASN A 101 -17.41 -11.69 -0.60
CA ASN A 101 -17.57 -11.25 -1.98
C ASN A 101 -16.32 -11.54 -2.80
N LEU A 102 -15.12 -11.26 -2.26
CA LEU A 102 -13.86 -11.57 -2.94
C LEU A 102 -13.68 -13.08 -3.13
N ALA A 103 -14.01 -13.87 -2.11
CA ALA A 103 -13.97 -15.33 -2.21
C ALA A 103 -14.95 -15.85 -3.28
N GLN A 104 -16.18 -15.33 -3.31
CA GLN A 104 -17.18 -15.66 -4.32
C GLN A 104 -16.75 -15.24 -5.73
N ALA A 105 -16.02 -14.12 -5.86
CA ALA A 105 -15.41 -13.67 -7.11
C ALA A 105 -14.21 -14.53 -7.56
N GLY A 106 -13.80 -15.52 -6.76
CA GLY A 106 -12.73 -16.46 -7.11
C GLY A 106 -11.35 -16.09 -6.57
N ALA A 107 -11.25 -15.10 -5.67
CA ALA A 107 -9.99 -14.76 -5.03
C ALA A 107 -9.43 -15.97 -4.27
N LYS A 108 -8.23 -16.42 -4.66
CA LYS A 108 -7.53 -17.55 -4.03
C LYS A 108 -6.82 -17.12 -2.75
N VAL A 109 -6.31 -15.90 -2.72
CA VAL A 109 -5.61 -15.29 -1.59
C VAL A 109 -6.18 -13.91 -1.39
N ILE A 110 -6.50 -13.58 -0.15
CA ILE A 110 -6.95 -12.24 0.26
C ILE A 110 -5.93 -11.77 1.31
N ALA A 111 -5.26 -10.67 1.03
CA ALA A 111 -4.30 -10.04 1.94
C ALA A 111 -4.84 -8.68 2.36
N PHE A 112 -4.65 -8.33 3.63
CA PHE A 112 -5.00 -7.03 4.18
C PHE A 112 -3.72 -6.28 4.50
N ASP A 113 -3.56 -5.09 3.93
CA ASP A 113 -2.56 -4.10 4.35
C ASP A 113 -3.18 -3.12 5.36
N ILE A 114 -3.97 -3.65 6.30
CA ILE A 114 -4.61 -2.92 7.38
C ILE A 114 -4.44 -3.74 8.64
N GLN A 115 -4.01 -3.11 9.72
CA GLN A 115 -3.83 -3.77 11.01
C GLN A 115 -5.12 -3.72 11.82
N PHE A 116 -5.46 -4.88 12.40
CA PHE A 116 -6.61 -5.07 13.27
C PHE A 116 -6.12 -5.25 14.72
N ASP A 117 -5.55 -4.19 15.30
CA ASP A 117 -4.79 -4.19 16.56
C ASP A 117 -5.64 -4.02 17.84
N ALA A 118 -6.86 -3.47 17.71
CA ALA A 118 -7.81 -3.30 18.83
C ALA A 118 -9.15 -4.02 18.57
N PRO A 119 -9.97 -4.31 19.61
CA PRO A 119 -11.35 -4.78 19.44
C PRO A 119 -12.24 -3.77 18.72
N GLU A 120 -13.31 -4.23 18.08
CA GLU A 120 -14.28 -3.35 17.42
C GLU A 120 -15.11 -2.53 18.44
N THR A 121 -14.93 -1.21 18.46
CA THR A 121 -15.54 -0.30 19.45
C THR A 121 -17.07 -0.30 19.45
N LYS A 122 -17.71 -0.35 18.28
CA LYS A 122 -19.17 -0.19 18.15
C LYS A 122 -19.93 -1.36 18.79
N SER A 123 -19.53 -2.59 18.49
CA SER A 123 -20.20 -3.76 19.06
C SER A 123 -19.85 -3.94 20.54
N GLU A 124 -18.61 -3.64 20.95
CA GLU A 124 -18.21 -3.67 22.36
C GLU A 124 -19.09 -2.74 23.20
N TYR A 125 -19.27 -1.50 22.76
CA TYR A 125 -20.12 -0.53 23.45
C TYR A 125 -21.58 -0.99 23.58
N LEU A 126 -22.17 -1.51 22.50
CA LEU A 126 -23.56 -1.98 22.52
C LEU A 126 -23.75 -3.16 23.49
N HIS A 127 -22.82 -4.12 23.47
CA HIS A 127 -22.85 -5.26 24.39
C HIS A 127 -22.64 -4.83 25.84
N GLU A 128 -21.71 -3.91 26.11
CA GLU A 128 -21.51 -3.34 27.45
C GLU A 128 -22.78 -2.61 27.94
N PHE A 129 -23.41 -1.83 27.07
CA PHE A 129 -24.65 -1.10 27.36
C PHE A 129 -25.81 -2.04 27.73
N ALA A 130 -26.06 -3.09 26.94
CA ALA A 130 -27.10 -4.07 27.28
C ALA A 130 -26.81 -4.81 28.58
N ASN A 131 -25.54 -5.13 28.84
CA ASN A 131 -25.15 -5.79 30.08
C ASN A 131 -25.39 -4.89 31.30
N LYS A 132 -25.12 -3.58 31.18
CA LYS A 132 -25.41 -2.60 32.23
C LYS A 132 -26.91 -2.45 32.50
N ILE A 133 -27.75 -2.51 31.47
CA ILE A 133 -29.21 -2.37 31.61
C ILE A 133 -29.86 -3.68 32.07
N ASN A 134 -29.16 -4.82 31.95
CA ASN A 134 -29.63 -6.15 32.33
C ASN A 134 -31.00 -6.50 31.71
N SER A 135 -31.20 -6.12 30.45
CA SER A 135 -32.41 -6.42 29.69
C SER A 135 -32.13 -7.49 28.64
N ASP A 136 -32.80 -8.63 28.75
CA ASP A 136 -32.67 -9.71 27.79
C ASP A 136 -33.27 -9.36 26.42
N ASP A 137 -34.32 -8.54 26.40
CA ASP A 137 -34.90 -8.01 25.16
C ASP A 137 -33.89 -7.15 24.38
N LEU A 138 -33.15 -6.28 25.08
CA LEU A 138 -32.08 -5.47 24.45
C LEU A 138 -30.92 -6.34 23.98
N ARG A 139 -30.55 -7.39 24.72
CA ARG A 139 -29.51 -8.33 24.29
C ARG A 139 -29.86 -9.03 22.97
N GLN A 140 -31.14 -9.31 22.72
CA GLN A 140 -31.59 -9.93 21.48
C GLN A 140 -31.58 -8.98 20.29
N LEU A 141 -31.72 -7.67 20.53
CA LEU A 141 -31.72 -6.64 19.49
C LEU A 141 -30.31 -6.19 19.08
N ILE A 142 -29.29 -6.47 19.90
CA ILE A 142 -27.92 -6.02 19.63
C ILE A 142 -27.26 -6.89 18.55
N PRO A 143 -26.63 -6.27 17.53
CA PRO A 143 -25.86 -6.99 16.53
C PRO A 143 -24.75 -7.80 17.19
N ARG A 144 -24.47 -8.99 16.64
CA ARG A 144 -23.35 -9.83 17.11
C ARG A 144 -22.03 -9.04 17.00
N HIS A 145 -21.10 -9.28 17.94
CA HIS A 145 -19.75 -8.72 17.90
C HIS A 145 -19.11 -8.83 16.50
N GLY A 146 -18.69 -7.69 15.94
CA GLY A 146 -18.16 -7.65 14.58
C GLY A 146 -16.86 -8.45 14.43
N ASP A 147 -16.04 -8.53 15.47
CA ASP A 147 -14.85 -9.40 15.51
C ASP A 147 -15.21 -10.88 15.34
N LYS A 148 -16.29 -11.34 16.00
CA LYS A 148 -16.76 -12.72 15.86
C LYS A 148 -17.31 -12.98 14.47
N MET A 149 -18.10 -12.04 13.93
CA MET A 149 -18.64 -12.18 12.58
C MET A 149 -17.54 -12.16 11.51
N PHE A 150 -16.49 -11.38 11.72
CA PHE A 150 -15.33 -11.33 10.83
C PHE A 150 -14.53 -12.62 10.87
N ALA A 151 -14.25 -13.15 12.07
CA ALA A 151 -13.60 -14.44 12.24
C ALA A 151 -14.40 -15.58 11.60
N GLU A 152 -15.72 -15.58 11.76
CA GLU A 152 -16.61 -16.56 11.12
C GLU A 152 -16.55 -16.49 9.59
N ALA A 153 -16.56 -15.29 9.01
CA ALA A 153 -16.44 -15.12 7.56
C ALA A 153 -15.10 -15.67 7.03
N ILE A 154 -14.01 -15.49 7.78
CA ILE A 154 -12.71 -16.06 7.44
C ILE A 154 -12.77 -17.60 7.47
N GLN A 155 -13.34 -18.19 8.52
CA GLN A 155 -13.48 -19.65 8.63
C GLN A 155 -14.38 -20.24 7.54
N GLU A 156 -15.50 -19.56 7.25
CA GLU A 156 -16.44 -19.91 6.19
C GLU A 156 -15.73 -19.98 4.83
N VAL A 157 -15.04 -18.91 4.44
CA VAL A 157 -14.30 -18.85 3.17
C VAL A 157 -13.19 -19.88 3.11
N LYS A 158 -12.44 -20.08 4.19
CA LYS A 158 -11.38 -21.10 4.25
C LYS A 158 -11.95 -22.50 4.04
N GLY A 159 -13.10 -22.81 4.64
CA GLY A 159 -13.83 -24.07 4.43
C GLY A 159 -14.29 -24.26 2.99
N LEU A 160 -14.81 -23.21 2.35
CA LEU A 160 -15.22 -23.23 0.94
C LEU A 160 -14.04 -23.47 -0.01
N GLN A 161 -12.92 -22.78 0.21
CA GLN A 161 -11.71 -22.95 -0.58
C GLN A 161 -11.14 -24.37 -0.43
N TYR A 162 -11.12 -24.91 0.79
CA TYR A 162 -10.70 -26.28 1.05
C TYR A 162 -11.58 -27.26 0.27
N ARG A 163 -12.91 -27.15 0.36
CA ARG A 163 -13.84 -28.03 -0.37
C ARG A 163 -13.67 -27.95 -1.89
N SER A 164 -13.49 -26.74 -2.45
CA SER A 164 -13.23 -26.52 -3.87
C SER A 164 -11.90 -27.13 -4.34
N TYR A 165 -10.90 -27.22 -3.46
CA TYR A 165 -9.63 -27.87 -3.78
C TYR A 165 -9.79 -29.39 -3.95
N TYR A 166 -10.46 -30.07 -3.02
CA TYR A 166 -10.64 -31.52 -3.10
C TYR A 166 -11.55 -31.94 -4.26
N GLN A 167 -12.65 -31.20 -4.50
CA GLN A 167 -13.53 -31.49 -5.65
C GLN A 167 -12.81 -31.40 -7.01
N ARG A 168 -11.75 -30.57 -7.12
CA ARG A 168 -10.92 -30.49 -8.33
C ARG A 168 -9.91 -31.62 -8.46
N GLN A 169 -9.57 -32.31 -7.37
CA GLN A 169 -8.68 -33.47 -7.42
C GLN A 169 -9.45 -34.75 -7.74
N ASP A 170 -10.65 -34.92 -7.20
CA ASP A 170 -11.50 -36.11 -7.43
C ASP A 170 -12.17 -36.12 -8.83
N GLY A 171 -12.18 -34.97 -9.52
CA GLY A 171 -12.70 -34.83 -10.88
C GLY A 171 -11.65 -34.98 -12.00
N LYS A 172 -10.45 -35.48 -11.68
CA LYS A 172 -9.39 -35.82 -12.65
C LYS A 172 -9.23 -37.32 -12.82
#